data_AF-A0A6N7MBU1-F1
#
_entry.id   AF-A0A6N7MBU1-F1
#
_cell.length_a   1.000
_cell.length_b   1.000
_cell.length_c   1.000
_cell.angle_alpha   90.00
_cell.angle_beta   90.00
_cell.angle_gamma   90.00
#
_symmetry.space_group_name_H-M   'P 1'
#
loop_
_entity.id
_entity.type
_entity.pdbx_description
1 polymer ?
#
loop_
_entity_poly.entity_id
_entity_poly.type
_entity_poly.pdbx_seq_one_letter_code
_entity_poly.pdbx_strand_id
1 'polypeptide(L)'
;MEQTQVMDFAKEIAVGFKAAKSYPPGHPVMEKYVNNTMAQLIKIYNELPEFSMYFFEKTIIFQDLRIDVVKNPAVLSLLETLRKNEINSLTFNVGIQVEDIKNLYEVLSTPKLKMKQYGDAATML
;
A
#
# COMPACT_ATOMS: atom_id res chain seq x y z
N MET A 1 15.93 -4.48 9.88
CA MET A 1 15.04 -5.04 8.85
C MET A 1 15.82 -5.35 7.57
N GLU A 2 15.65 -6.55 7.03
CA GLU A 2 16.31 -7.00 5.80
C GLU A 2 15.49 -6.66 4.53
N GLN A 3 16.17 -6.58 3.38
CA GLN A 3 15.53 -6.37 2.07
C GLN A 3 14.38 -7.36 1.80
N THR A 4 14.52 -8.61 2.24
CA THR A 4 13.49 -9.65 2.07
C THR A 4 12.19 -9.29 2.78
N GLN A 5 12.26 -8.75 4.00
CA GLN A 5 11.06 -8.36 4.77
C GLN A 5 10.33 -7.19 4.11
N VAL A 6 11.05 -6.16 3.63
CA VAL A 6 10.46 -5.03 2.87
C VAL A 6 9.77 -5.52 1.61
N MET A 7 10.43 -6.43 0.88
CA MET A 7 9.89 -7.01 -0.35
C MET A 7 8.64 -7.86 -0.07
N ASP A 8 8.62 -8.63 1.01
CA ASP A 8 7.47 -9.44 1.38
C ASP A 8 6.28 -8.57 1.80
N PHE A 9 6.54 -7.48 2.52
CA PHE A 9 5.51 -6.49 2.82
C PHE A 9 4.97 -5.82 1.54
N ALA A 10 5.85 -5.41 0.63
CA ALA A 10 5.45 -4.85 -0.66
C ALA A 10 4.60 -5.82 -1.49
N LYS A 11 4.91 -7.11 -1.46
CA LYS A 11 4.11 -8.16 -2.12
C LYS A 11 2.72 -8.28 -1.52
N GLU A 12 2.59 -8.28 -0.19
CA GLU A 12 1.28 -8.36 0.47
C GLU A 12 0.41 -7.15 0.10
N ILE A 13 0.97 -5.93 0.13
CA ILE A 13 0.26 -4.73 -0.35
C ILE A 13 -0.16 -4.91 -1.82
N ALA A 14 0.74 -5.40 -2.67
CA ALA A 14 0.44 -5.58 -4.09
C ALA A 14 -0.68 -6.59 -4.35
N VAL A 15 -0.73 -7.67 -3.56
CA VAL A 15 -1.78 -8.69 -3.64
C VAL A 15 -3.11 -8.13 -3.13
N GLY A 16 -3.12 -7.47 -1.98
CA GLY A 16 -4.33 -6.85 -1.44
C GLY A 16 -4.89 -5.76 -2.35
N PHE A 17 -4.01 -4.97 -2.96
CA PHE A 17 -4.38 -3.99 -3.96
C PHE A 17 -5.03 -4.62 -5.21
N LYS A 18 -4.47 -5.72 -5.73
CA LYS A 18 -5.08 -6.45 -6.85
C LYS A 18 -6.45 -6.99 -6.48
N ALA A 19 -6.63 -7.49 -5.25
CA ALA A 19 -7.93 -7.94 -4.77
C ALA A 19 -8.92 -6.77 -4.71
N ALA A 20 -8.51 -5.61 -4.19
CA ALA A 20 -9.35 -4.41 -4.10
C ALA A 20 -9.82 -3.87 -5.46
N LYS A 21 -9.07 -4.14 -6.53
CA LYS A 21 -9.48 -3.85 -7.90
C LYS A 21 -10.48 -4.84 -8.48
N SER A 22 -10.45 -6.09 -8.01
CA SER A 22 -11.27 -7.18 -8.53
C SER A 22 -12.60 -7.34 -7.81
N TYR A 23 -12.68 -6.89 -6.55
CA TYR A 23 -13.86 -7.03 -5.70
C TYR A 23 -14.37 -5.66 -5.25
N PRO A 24 -15.69 -5.48 -5.09
CA PRO A 24 -16.24 -4.23 -4.57
C PRO A 24 -15.82 -4.00 -3.10
N PRO A 25 -15.84 -2.74 -2.62
CA PRO A 25 -15.68 -2.43 -1.20
C PRO A 25 -16.64 -3.25 -0.33
N GLY A 26 -16.15 -3.72 0.82
CA GLY A 26 -16.92 -4.56 1.75
C GLY A 26 -17.05 -6.04 1.36
N HIS A 27 -16.46 -6.48 0.25
CA HIS A 27 -16.51 -7.89 -0.14
C HIS A 27 -15.72 -8.78 0.86
N PRO A 28 -16.25 -9.92 1.35
CA PRO A 28 -15.62 -10.73 2.41
C PRO A 28 -14.20 -11.22 2.08
N VAL A 29 -13.91 -11.43 0.80
CA VAL A 29 -12.57 -11.82 0.31
C VAL A 29 -11.49 -10.80 0.71
N MET A 30 -11.85 -9.52 0.90
CA MET A 30 -10.91 -8.48 1.30
C MET A 30 -10.39 -8.65 2.73
N GLU A 31 -11.17 -9.26 3.63
CA GLU A 31 -10.78 -9.45 5.03
C GLU A 31 -9.45 -10.21 5.16
N LYS A 32 -9.28 -11.27 4.35
CA LYS A 32 -8.05 -12.04 4.31
C LYS A 32 -6.83 -11.17 3.96
N TYR A 33 -6.94 -10.35 2.92
CA TYR A 33 -5.81 -9.54 2.45
C TYR A 33 -5.48 -8.41 3.43
N VAL A 34 -6.50 -7.78 3.99
CA VAL A 34 -6.35 -6.76 5.04
C VAL A 34 -5.64 -7.37 6.25
N ASN A 35 -6.10 -8.53 6.73
CA ASN A 35 -5.50 -9.21 7.87
C ASN A 35 -4.05 -9.65 7.60
N ASN A 36 -3.75 -10.15 6.40
CA ASN A 36 -2.38 -10.50 6.01
C ASN A 36 -1.45 -9.28 6.02
N THR A 37 -1.92 -8.16 5.49
CA THR A 37 -1.16 -6.90 5.46
C THR A 37 -0.90 -6.39 6.87
N MET A 38 -1.93 -6.42 7.72
CA MET A 38 -1.83 -6.04 9.12
C MET A 38 -0.85 -6.95 9.89
N ALA A 39 -0.87 -8.26 9.63
CA ALA A 39 0.06 -9.20 10.23
C ALA A 39 1.52 -8.94 9.83
N GLN A 40 1.78 -8.48 8.60
CA GLN A 40 3.13 -8.05 8.20
C GLN A 40 3.52 -6.72 8.86
N LEU A 41 2.60 -5.76 8.95
CA LEU A 41 2.86 -4.49 9.65
C LEU A 41 3.26 -4.71 11.11
N ILE A 42 2.54 -5.57 11.82
CA ILE A 42 2.84 -5.92 13.23
C ILE A 42 4.26 -6.48 13.36
N LYS A 43 4.71 -7.30 12.40
CA LYS A 43 6.09 -7.82 12.42
C LYS A 43 7.12 -6.71 12.26
N ILE A 44 6.86 -5.74 11.37
CA ILE A 44 7.76 -4.60 11.14
C ILE A 44 7.79 -3.68 12.37
N TYR A 45 6.65 -3.46 13.03
CA TYR A 45 6.56 -2.60 14.21
C TYR A 45 7.37 -3.08 15.42
N ASN A 46 7.71 -4.37 15.49
CA ASN A 46 8.65 -4.87 16.49
C ASN A 46 10.05 -4.26 16.35
N GLU A 47 10.43 -3.81 15.14
CA GLU A 47 11.71 -3.18 14.86
C GLU A 47 11.61 -1.67 14.67
N LEU A 48 10.52 -1.20 14.02
CA LEU A 48 10.36 0.18 13.56
C LEU A 48 8.96 0.69 13.89
N PRO A 49 8.79 1.48 14.97
CA PRO A 49 7.48 2.04 15.35
C PRO A 49 6.87 2.97 14.30
N GLU A 50 7.70 3.54 13.44
CA GLU A 50 7.30 4.31 12.28
C GLU A 50 8.26 4.02 11.13
N PHE A 51 7.73 3.88 9.92
CA PHE A 51 8.55 3.71 8.73
C PHE A 51 7.87 4.28 7.49
N SER A 52 8.69 4.64 6.51
CA SER A 52 8.22 5.11 5.20
C SER A 52 8.84 4.29 4.08
N MET A 53 8.03 3.95 3.09
CA MET A 53 8.45 3.40 1.81
C MET A 53 8.30 4.48 0.75
N TYR A 54 9.39 4.85 0.08
CA TYR A 54 9.37 5.77 -1.05
C TYR A 54 9.41 4.98 -2.36
N PHE A 55 8.66 5.43 -3.35
CA PHE A 55 8.53 4.78 -4.65
C PHE A 55 9.13 5.67 -5.74
N PHE A 56 10.17 5.17 -6.38
CA PHE A 56 10.83 5.87 -7.48
C PHE A 56 11.04 4.90 -8.64
N GLU A 57 10.38 5.18 -9.77
CA GLU A 57 10.36 4.32 -10.94
C GLU A 57 10.01 2.85 -10.61
N LYS A 58 10.99 1.94 -10.68
CA LYS A 58 10.85 0.50 -10.39
C LYS A 58 11.59 0.12 -9.11
N THR A 59 11.79 1.08 -8.21
CA THR A 59 12.56 0.93 -6.99
C THR A 59 11.72 1.34 -5.80
N ILE A 60 11.75 0.50 -4.77
CA ILE A 60 11.31 0.86 -3.42
C ILE A 60 12.56 1.32 -2.66
N ILE A 61 12.51 2.54 -2.15
CA ILE A 61 13.54 3.07 -1.25
C ILE A 61 12.98 2.97 0.16
N PHE A 62 13.73 2.31 1.03
CA PHE A 62 13.36 2.08 2.42
C PHE A 62 14.59 2.31 3.30
N GLN A 63 14.58 3.36 4.12
CA GLN A 63 15.78 3.79 4.86
C GLN A 63 16.98 3.96 3.91
N ASP A 64 18.07 3.23 4.13
CA ASP A 64 19.28 3.17 3.29
C ASP A 64 19.19 2.10 2.19
N LEU A 65 18.16 1.27 2.18
CA LEU A 65 17.95 0.21 1.19
C LEU A 65 17.31 0.75 -0.09
N ARG A 66 17.83 0.27 -1.22
CA ARG A 66 17.24 0.47 -2.55
C ARG A 66 16.92 -0.88 -3.14
N ILE A 67 15.64 -1.13 -3.38
CA ILE A 67 15.13 -2.45 -3.75
C ILE A 67 14.53 -2.38 -5.15
N ASP A 68 15.22 -2.97 -6.12
CA ASP A 68 14.70 -3.14 -7.47
C ASP A 68 13.57 -4.19 -7.47
N VAL A 69 12.40 -3.81 -8.00
CA VAL A 69 11.21 -4.68 -8.04
C VAL A 69 10.91 -5.23 -9.44
N VAL A 70 11.80 -5.05 -10.43
CA VAL A 70 11.61 -5.48 -11.84
C VAL A 70 11.26 -6.96 -11.94
N LYS A 71 11.84 -7.81 -11.07
CA LYS A 71 11.58 -9.26 -11.04
C LYS A 71 10.23 -9.63 -10.40
N ASN A 72 9.50 -8.67 -9.84
CA ASN A 72 8.20 -8.90 -9.21
C ASN A 72 7.08 -8.12 -9.92
N PRO A 73 6.37 -8.75 -10.88
CA PRO A 73 5.33 -8.08 -11.65
C PRO A 73 4.16 -7.54 -10.81
N ALA A 74 3.85 -8.16 -9.68
CA ALA A 74 2.79 -7.68 -8.80
C ALA A 74 3.17 -6.35 -8.15
N VAL A 75 4.39 -6.27 -7.60
CA VAL A 75 4.92 -5.05 -6.99
C VAL A 75 5.14 -3.97 -8.04
N LEU A 76 5.63 -4.32 -9.24
CA LEU A 76 5.74 -3.36 -10.35
C LEU A 76 4.38 -2.71 -10.68
N SER A 77 3.32 -3.51 -10.79
CA SER A 77 1.97 -3.01 -11.08
C SER A 77 1.40 -2.13 -9.94
N LEU A 78 1.76 -2.43 -8.69
CA LEU A 78 1.46 -1.58 -7.55
C LEU A 78 2.15 -0.21 -7.69
N LEU A 79 3.46 -0.18 -7.94
CA LEU A 79 4.25 1.06 -8.09
C LEU A 79 3.72 1.92 -9.23
N GLU A 80 3.35 1.31 -10.37
CA GLU A 80 2.71 2.03 -11.47
C GLU A 80 1.38 2.66 -11.07
N THR A 81 0.59 1.98 -10.24
CA THR A 81 -0.68 2.53 -9.73
C THR A 81 -0.41 3.68 -8.77
N LEU A 82 0.48 3.50 -7.80
CA LEU A 82 0.87 4.56 -6.85
C LEU A 82 1.32 5.82 -7.60
N ARG A 83 2.20 5.66 -8.61
CA ARG A 83 2.64 6.75 -9.48
C ARG A 83 1.49 7.39 -10.25
N LYS A 84 0.57 6.61 -10.83
CA LYS A 84 -0.63 7.15 -11.51
C LYS A 84 -1.50 7.95 -10.56
N ASN A 85 -1.51 7.57 -9.28
CA ASN A 85 -2.19 8.26 -8.18
C ASN A 85 -1.38 9.40 -7.55
N GLU A 86 -0.21 9.74 -8.10
CA GLU A 86 0.70 10.77 -7.55
C GLU A 86 1.13 10.47 -6.10
N ILE A 87 1.10 9.20 -5.71
CA ILE A 87 1.56 8.70 -4.41
C ILE A 87 3.02 8.29 -4.57
N ASN A 88 3.92 9.10 -4.02
CA ASN A 88 5.37 8.86 -4.07
C ASN A 88 5.90 8.14 -2.82
N SER A 89 5.09 8.03 -1.77
CA SER A 89 5.45 7.33 -0.54
C SER A 89 4.22 6.82 0.21
N LEU A 90 4.44 5.80 1.03
CA LEU A 90 3.49 5.37 2.06
C LEU A 90 4.23 5.34 3.40
N THR A 91 3.64 5.98 4.40
CA THR A 91 4.16 6.03 5.76
C THR A 91 3.23 5.26 6.68
N PHE A 92 3.80 4.42 7.53
CA PHE A 92 3.08 3.57 8.47
C PHE A 92 3.61 3.84 9.87
N ASN A 93 2.70 4.01 10.83
CA ASN A 93 3.03 4.24 12.23
C ASN A 93 2.29 3.25 13.15
N VAL A 94 2.87 3.03 14.32
CA VAL A 94 2.19 2.30 15.39
C VAL A 94 0.90 3.02 15.72
N GLY A 95 -0.22 2.30 15.62
CA GLY A 95 -1.56 2.86 15.78
C GLY A 95 -2.50 2.58 14.61
N ILE A 96 -1.96 2.21 13.44
CA ILE A 96 -2.75 1.76 12.29
C ILE A 96 -3.72 0.64 12.71
N GLN A 97 -4.97 0.80 12.29
CA GLN A 97 -6.06 -0.14 12.48
C GLN A 97 -6.36 -0.89 11.18
N VAL A 98 -7.10 -1.99 11.31
CA VAL A 98 -7.62 -2.77 10.17
C VAL A 98 -8.38 -1.88 9.18
N GLU A 99 -9.11 -0.88 9.68
CA GLU A 99 -9.88 0.06 8.84
C GLU A 99 -8.98 0.95 7.98
N ASP A 100 -7.82 1.36 8.48
CA ASP A 100 -6.87 2.18 7.71
C ASP A 100 -6.33 1.40 6.49
N ILE A 101 -6.12 0.09 6.65
CA ILE A 101 -5.68 -0.78 5.55
C ILE A 101 -6.79 -0.98 4.53
N LYS A 102 -8.06 -1.09 4.96
CA LYS A 102 -9.19 -1.11 4.02
C LYS A 102 -9.27 0.21 3.24
N ASN A 103 -9.16 1.33 3.94
CA ASN A 103 -9.18 2.67 3.34
C ASN A 103 -8.05 2.84 2.34
N LEU A 104 -6.84 2.40 2.68
CA LEU A 104 -5.70 2.38 1.74
C LEU A 104 -6.06 1.62 0.46
N TYR A 105 -6.62 0.41 0.58
CA TYR A 105 -6.99 -0.39 -0.58
C TYR A 105 -8.12 0.22 -1.42
N GLU A 106 -9.09 0.87 -0.79
CA GLU A 106 -10.16 1.59 -1.48
C GLU A 106 -9.64 2.82 -2.24
N VAL A 107 -8.78 3.63 -1.60
CA VAL A 107 -8.15 4.80 -2.24
C VAL A 107 -7.32 4.38 -3.45
N LEU A 108 -6.54 3.29 -3.32
CA LEU A 108 -5.71 2.82 -4.41
C LEU A 108 -6.52 2.21 -5.56
N SER A 109 -7.64 1.53 -5.27
CA SER A 109 -8.49 0.89 -6.29
C SER A 109 -9.44 1.86 -6.99
N THR A 110 -9.70 3.02 -6.38
CA THR A 110 -10.62 4.03 -6.93
C THR A 110 -10.03 4.73 -8.15
N PRO A 111 -10.72 4.74 -9.31
CA PRO A 111 -10.28 5.48 -10.48
C PRO A 111 -10.27 7.00 -10.24
N LYS A 112 -9.20 7.71 -10.61
CA LYS A 112 -9.09 9.19 -10.49
C LYS A 112 -10.28 9.98 -11.05
N LEU A 113 -11.00 9.44 -12.04
CA LEU A 113 -12.19 10.09 -12.61
C LEU A 113 -13.31 10.32 -11.59
N LYS A 114 -13.39 9.49 -10.53
CA LYS A 114 -14.36 9.69 -9.44
C LYS A 114 -13.93 10.75 -8.42
N MET A 115 -12.62 10.96 -8.24
CA MET A 115 -12.11 11.97 -7.29
C MET A 115 -12.29 13.41 -7.78
N LYS A 116 -12.38 13.66 -9.10
CA LYS A 116 -12.67 15.01 -9.63
C LYS A 116 -14.14 15.45 -9.49
N GLN A 117 -15.07 14.53 -9.24
CA GLN A 117 -16.49 14.87 -9.06
C GLN A 117 -16.85 15.24 -7.62
N TYR A 118 -15.98 14.94 -6.66
CA TYR A 118 -16.08 15.37 -5.28
C TYR A 118 -14.89 16.29 -5.00
N GLY A 119 -15.07 17.58 -5.25
CA GLY A 119 -14.02 18.60 -5.19
C GLY A 119 -13.20 18.54 -3.91
N ASP A 120 -11.90 18.82 -4.07
CA ASP A 120 -10.86 19.10 -3.07
C ASP A 120 -10.94 18.38 -1.71
N ALA A 121 -9.84 17.72 -1.34
CA ALA A 121 -9.62 17.09 -0.03
C ALA A 121 -9.79 18.06 1.16
N ALA A 122 -9.92 19.36 0.91
CA ALA A 122 -10.24 20.39 1.90
C ALA A 122 -11.70 20.40 2.38
N THR A 123 -12.61 19.63 1.76
CA THR A 123 -14.06 19.68 2.07
C THR A 123 -14.56 18.55 2.98
N MET A 124 -13.67 17.72 3.52
CA MET A 124 -14.02 16.59 4.40
C MET A 124 -13.58 16.80 5.88
N LEU A 125 -13.62 18.04 6.37
CA LEU A 125 -13.52 18.38 7.80
C LEU A 125 -14.77 19.10 8.28
#